data_AF-A0A4R2SSU7-F1
#
_entry.id   AF-A0A4R2SSU7-F1
#
_cell.length_a   1.000
_cell.length_b   1.000
_cell.length_c   1.000
_cell.angle_alpha   90.00
_cell.angle_beta   90.00
_cell.angle_gamma   90.00
#
_symmetry.space_group_name_H-M   'P 1'
#
loop_
_entity.id
_entity.type
_entity.pdbx_description
1 polymer ?
#
loop_
_entity_poly.entity_id
_entity_poly.type
_entity_poly.pdbx_seq_one_letter_code
_entity_poly.pdbx_strand_id
1 'polypeptide(L)'
;MFRFTPADRHPLWCTPGGAVDPGESYAAAARRELWEEVGLDIDCGPEVARRVVDFRTFEGTEVTADERYFRIDVDTCDVKAGNLTEQEKQLLVGHRWFSRNDIAGFHETLYPADLVELLDATEPAKG
;
A
#
# COMPACT_ATOMS: atom_id res chain seq x y z
N MET A 1 0.25 3.02 6.64
CA MET A 1 0.66 1.64 6.30
C MET A 1 -0.21 0.66 7.05
N PHE A 2 -0.44 -0.51 6.47
CA PHE A 2 -1.36 -1.55 6.92
C PHE A 2 -0.56 -2.77 7.37
N ARG A 3 -0.88 -3.33 8.53
CA ARG A 3 -0.16 -4.46 9.14
C ARG A 3 -0.90 -5.76 8.84
N PHE A 4 -0.21 -6.71 8.25
CA PHE A 4 -0.72 -8.05 7.97
C PHE A 4 0.00 -9.11 8.81
N THR A 5 -0.74 -10.11 9.29
CA THR A 5 -0.21 -11.25 10.05
C THR A 5 -0.55 -12.59 9.39
N PRO A 6 0.08 -12.93 8.25
CA PRO A 6 -0.05 -14.26 7.66
C PRO A 6 0.44 -15.37 8.61
N ALA A 7 -0.19 -16.55 8.53
CA ALA A 7 0.13 -17.67 9.42
C ALA A 7 1.48 -18.34 9.13
N ASP A 8 2.03 -18.13 7.94
CA ASP A 8 3.18 -18.87 7.41
C ASP A 8 4.50 -18.08 7.38
N ARG A 9 4.50 -16.82 7.82
CA ARG A 9 5.66 -15.92 7.83
C ARG A 9 5.52 -14.83 8.89
N HIS A 10 6.58 -14.05 9.10
CA HIS A 10 6.55 -12.93 10.05
C HIS A 10 5.56 -11.84 9.63
N PRO A 11 4.98 -11.08 10.59
CA PRO A 11 4.18 -9.91 10.28
C PRO A 11 4.94 -8.92 9.39
N LEU A 12 4.18 -8.25 8.53
CA LEU A 12 4.73 -7.25 7.62
C LEU A 12 3.73 -6.11 7.45
N TRP A 13 4.25 -4.97 7.02
CA TRP A 13 3.50 -3.77 6.78
C TRP A 13 3.60 -3.38 5.31
N CYS A 14 2.47 -3.06 4.68
CA CYS A 14 2.42 -2.61 3.30
C CYS A 14 1.73 -1.25 3.17
N THR A 15 1.92 -0.58 2.04
CA THR A 15 0.99 0.46 1.58
C THR A 15 -0.37 -0.17 1.23
N PRO A 16 -1.49 0.59 1.33
CA PRO A 16 -2.76 0.14 0.77
C PRO A 16 -2.64 -0.16 -0.73
N GLY A 17 -3.39 -1.14 -1.21
CA GLY A 17 -3.38 -1.56 -2.61
C GLY A 17 -3.63 -3.05 -2.80
N GLY A 18 -3.87 -3.43 -4.05
CA GLY A 18 -4.18 -4.80 -4.43
C GLY A 18 -4.03 -5.06 -5.92
N ALA A 19 -4.53 -6.21 -6.36
CA ALA A 19 -4.42 -6.64 -7.75
C ALA A 19 -5.29 -5.78 -8.68
N VAL A 20 -4.84 -5.62 -9.92
CA VAL A 20 -5.62 -4.97 -10.99
C VAL A 20 -6.57 -5.98 -11.60
N ASP A 21 -7.85 -5.63 -11.70
CA ASP A 21 -8.85 -6.50 -12.32
C ASP A 21 -8.74 -6.55 -13.85
N PRO A 22 -9.25 -7.61 -14.51
CA PRO A 22 -9.24 -7.70 -15.97
C PRO A 22 -9.93 -6.50 -16.65
N GLY A 23 -9.15 -5.73 -17.43
CA GLY A 23 -9.64 -4.53 -18.12
C GLY A 23 -9.63 -3.26 -17.27
N GLU A 24 -9.23 -3.35 -16.00
CA GLU A 24 -9.03 -2.22 -15.11
C GLU A 24 -7.68 -1.54 -15.41
N SER A 25 -7.62 -0.21 -15.28
CA SER A 25 -6.35 0.52 -15.34
C SER A 25 -5.69 0.55 -13.97
N TYR A 26 -4.37 0.70 -13.90
CA TYR A 26 -3.67 0.82 -12.62
C TYR A 26 -4.18 1.95 -11.73
N ALA A 27 -4.54 3.10 -12.32
CA ALA A 27 -5.11 4.22 -11.58
C ALA A 27 -6.53 3.91 -11.06
N ALA A 28 -7.34 3.17 -11.84
CA ALA A 28 -8.66 2.75 -11.41
C ALA A 28 -8.56 1.74 -10.24
N ALA A 29 -7.64 0.77 -10.33
CA ALA A 29 -7.35 -0.16 -9.25
C ALA A 29 -6.89 0.58 -7.99
N ALA A 30 -5.92 1.50 -8.11
CA ALA A 30 -5.43 2.28 -6.97
C ALA A 30 -6.54 3.12 -6.30
N ARG A 31 -7.45 3.72 -7.08
CA ARG A 31 -8.61 4.44 -6.54
C ARG A 31 -9.62 3.52 -5.86
N ARG A 32 -9.90 2.36 -6.45
CA ARG A 32 -10.77 1.35 -5.84
C ARG A 32 -10.21 0.91 -4.49
N GLU A 33 -8.96 0.46 -4.46
CA GLU A 33 -8.28 0.00 -3.23
C GLU A 33 -8.21 1.11 -2.16
N LEU A 34 -7.97 2.36 -2.57
CA LEU A 34 -8.00 3.50 -1.66
C LEU A 34 -9.37 3.64 -0.96
N TRP A 35 -10.47 3.38 -1.67
CA TRP A 35 -11.79 3.35 -1.05
C TRP A 35 -12.01 2.07 -0.24
N GLU A 36 -11.67 0.90 -0.79
CA GLU A 36 -11.91 -0.40 -0.16
C GLU A 36 -11.20 -0.52 1.19
N GLU A 37 -9.91 -0.18 1.22
CA GLU A 37 -9.04 -0.37 2.37
C GLU A 37 -8.99 0.86 3.29
N VAL A 38 -9.00 2.08 2.72
CA VAL A 38 -8.80 3.32 3.49
C VAL A 38 -10.11 4.08 3.74
N GLY A 39 -11.10 3.91 2.87
CA GLY A 39 -12.38 4.63 2.93
C GLY A 39 -12.39 5.98 2.21
N LEU A 40 -11.35 6.29 1.43
CA LEU A 40 -11.24 7.55 0.69
C LEU A 40 -11.67 7.35 -0.77
N ASP A 41 -12.75 8.02 -1.18
CA ASP A 41 -13.18 8.08 -2.59
C ASP A 41 -12.73 9.40 -3.25
N ILE A 42 -11.43 9.45 -3.57
CA ILE A 42 -10.78 10.57 -4.25
C ILE A 42 -9.92 10.06 -5.40
N ASP A 43 -9.33 10.96 -6.19
CA ASP A 43 -8.35 10.57 -7.19
C ASP A 43 -7.07 10.00 -6.51
N CYS A 44 -6.48 8.96 -7.09
CA CYS A 44 -5.26 8.35 -6.55
C CYS A 44 -4.00 9.21 -6.76
N GLY A 45 -4.11 10.31 -7.52
CA GLY A 45 -3.00 11.21 -7.82
C GLY A 45 -2.05 10.65 -8.87
N PRO A 46 -0.88 11.28 -9.06
CA PRO A 46 0.07 10.87 -10.07
C PRO A 46 0.71 9.51 -9.74
N GLU A 47 1.00 8.74 -10.79
CA GLU A 47 1.94 7.61 -10.70
C GLU A 47 3.33 8.17 -10.40
N VAL A 48 3.95 7.70 -9.32
CA VAL A 48 5.25 8.17 -8.85
C VAL A 48 6.35 7.13 -8.93
N ALA A 49 6.00 5.84 -9.02
CA ALA A 49 6.95 4.78 -9.28
C ALA A 49 6.30 3.57 -9.93
N ARG A 50 7.15 2.83 -10.64
CA ARG A 50 6.86 1.55 -11.28
C ARG A 50 7.99 0.57 -10.97
N ARG A 51 7.66 -0.66 -10.62
CA ARG A 51 8.63 -1.74 -10.45
C ARG A 51 8.03 -3.08 -10.85
N VAL A 52 8.88 -4.00 -11.30
CA VAL A 52 8.49 -5.41 -11.48
C VAL A 52 9.18 -6.22 -10.39
N VAL A 53 8.40 -6.97 -9.61
CA VAL A 53 8.89 -7.72 -8.45
C VAL A 53 8.29 -9.12 -8.42
N ASP A 54 9.13 -10.10 -8.10
CA ASP A 54 8.70 -11.46 -7.84
C ASP A 54 8.49 -11.66 -6.34
N PHE A 55 7.31 -12.13 -5.95
CA PHE A 55 7.01 -12.47 -4.56
C PHE A 55 5.92 -13.53 -4.44
N ARG A 56 5.80 -14.08 -3.23
CA ARG A 56 4.74 -15.01 -2.86
C ARG A 56 3.59 -14.27 -2.18
N THR A 57 2.38 -14.31 -2.74
CA THR A 57 1.17 -13.69 -2.18
C THR A 57 0.79 -14.29 -0.81
N PHE A 58 -0.20 -13.72 -0.12
CA PHE A 58 -0.66 -14.25 1.17
C PHE A 58 -1.30 -15.64 1.06
N GLU A 59 -1.89 -15.96 -0.09
CA GLU A 59 -2.45 -17.27 -0.46
C GLU A 59 -1.36 -18.29 -0.79
N GLY A 60 -0.09 -17.86 -0.86
CA GLY A 60 1.05 -18.73 -1.15
C GLY A 60 1.36 -18.88 -2.64
N THR A 61 0.77 -18.06 -3.51
CA THR A 61 1.02 -18.09 -4.96
C THR A 61 2.26 -17.27 -5.30
N GLU A 62 3.20 -17.85 -6.06
CA GLU A 62 4.34 -17.10 -6.62
C GLU A 62 3.86 -16.27 -7.82
N VAL A 63 4.13 -14.96 -7.80
CA VAL A 63 3.71 -14.01 -8.83
C VAL A 63 4.84 -13.08 -9.22
N THR A 64 4.83 -12.64 -10.48
CA THR A 64 5.58 -11.47 -10.95
C THR A 64 4.60 -10.31 -11.06
N ALA A 65 4.71 -9.33 -10.17
CA ALA A 65 3.82 -8.17 -10.14
C ALA A 65 4.47 -6.96 -10.83
N ASP A 66 3.73 -6.31 -11.74
CA ASP A 66 4.06 -4.97 -12.26
C ASP A 66 3.42 -3.92 -11.35
N GLU A 67 4.10 -3.57 -10.27
CA GLU A 67 3.58 -2.64 -9.26
C GLU A 67 3.63 -1.19 -9.76
N ARG A 68 2.61 -0.43 -9.37
CA ARG A 68 2.47 1.01 -9.60
C ARG A 68 2.13 1.70 -8.29
N TYR A 69 2.91 2.71 -7.97
CA TYR A 69 2.72 3.50 -6.76
C TYR A 69 2.17 4.86 -7.15
N PHE A 70 1.11 5.27 -6.45
CA PHE A 70 0.45 6.55 -6.64
C PHE A 70 0.53 7.36 -5.35
N ARG A 71 0.69 8.69 -5.48
CA ARG A 71 0.79 9.59 -4.32
C ARG A 71 -0.49 10.39 -4.15
N ILE A 72 -1.05 10.30 -2.96
CA ILE A 72 -2.08 11.21 -2.46
C ILE A 72 -1.51 12.04 -1.32
N ASP A 73 -1.89 13.31 -1.26
CA ASP A 73 -1.63 14.19 -0.13
C ASP A 73 -2.98 14.52 0.54
N VAL A 74 -3.10 14.20 1.82
CA VAL A 74 -4.30 14.46 2.63
C VAL A 74 -3.89 15.07 3.97
N ASP A 75 -4.58 16.12 4.42
CA ASP A 75 -4.26 16.78 5.69
C ASP A 75 -4.57 15.87 6.89
N THR A 76 -5.72 15.20 6.84
CA THR A 76 -6.15 14.22 7.83
C THR A 76 -7.00 13.15 7.16
N CYS A 77 -6.92 11.92 7.66
CA CYS A 77 -7.75 10.81 7.21
C CYS A 77 -8.05 9.90 8.39
N ASP A 78 -9.34 9.71 8.66
CA ASP A 78 -9.86 8.69 9.57
C ASP A 78 -10.09 7.41 8.76
N VAL A 79 -9.17 6.46 8.89
CA VAL A 79 -9.13 5.23 8.09
C VAL A 79 -10.32 4.34 8.46
N LYS A 80 -11.28 4.26 7.55
CA LYS A 80 -12.51 3.47 7.70
C LYS A 80 -12.76 2.71 6.41
N ALA A 81 -12.24 1.50 6.36
CA ALA A 81 -12.35 0.63 5.19
C ALA A 81 -13.79 0.58 4.65
N GLY A 82 -13.95 0.82 3.35
CA GLY A 82 -15.23 0.79 2.66
C GLY A 82 -15.69 -0.64 2.38
N ASN A 83 -14.79 -1.49 1.92
CA ASN A 83 -15.10 -2.85 1.47
C ASN A 83 -13.86 -3.75 1.45
N LEU A 84 -13.41 -4.19 2.62
CA LEU A 84 -12.32 -5.18 2.71
C LEU A 84 -12.73 -6.50 2.07
N THR A 85 -11.78 -7.13 1.38
CA THR A 85 -11.91 -8.52 0.92
C THR A 85 -11.99 -9.49 2.11
N GLU A 86 -12.52 -10.69 1.90
CA GLU A 86 -12.56 -11.71 2.96
C GLU A 86 -11.15 -12.09 3.45
N GLN A 87 -10.15 -12.00 2.58
CA GLN A 87 -8.76 -12.21 2.94
C GLN A 87 -8.21 -11.09 3.82
N GLU A 88 -8.43 -9.82 3.47
CA GLU A 88 -8.02 -8.69 4.31
C GLU A 88 -8.68 -8.76 5.68
N LYS A 89 -9.97 -9.09 5.76
CA LYS A 89 -10.66 -9.26 7.06
C LYS A 89 -9.98 -10.29 7.96
N GLN A 90 -9.31 -11.28 7.39
CA GLN A 90 -8.59 -12.33 8.13
C GLN A 90 -7.15 -11.94 8.47
N LEU A 91 -6.49 -11.18 7.60
CA LEU A 91 -5.04 -10.93 7.68
C LEU A 91 -4.67 -9.53 8.18
N LEU A 92 -5.48 -8.51 7.86
CA LEU A 92 -5.26 -7.11 8.23
C LEU A 92 -5.62 -6.94 9.71
N VAL A 93 -4.60 -6.67 10.53
CA VAL A 93 -4.79 -6.52 11.99
C VAL A 93 -4.74 -5.08 12.46
N GLY A 94 -4.43 -4.14 11.56
CA GLY A 94 -4.48 -2.71 11.87
C GLY A 94 -3.73 -1.85 10.87
N HIS A 95 -3.78 -0.55 11.11
CA HIS A 95 -3.05 0.45 10.33
C HIS A 95 -2.36 1.43 11.27
N ARG A 96 -1.36 2.14 10.75
CA ARG A 96 -0.66 3.23 11.44
C ARG A 96 -0.16 4.26 10.44
N TRP A 97 -0.21 5.52 10.84
CA TRP A 97 0.52 6.61 10.22
C TRP A 97 1.97 6.61 10.71
N PHE A 98 2.92 6.53 9.79
CA PHE A 98 4.34 6.52 10.09
C PHE A 98 4.95 7.86 9.72
N SER A 99 5.76 8.43 10.62
CA SER A 99 6.68 9.47 10.21
C SER A 99 7.86 8.88 9.43
N ARG A 100 8.56 9.68 8.62
CA ARG A 100 9.80 9.24 7.94
C ARG A 100 10.83 8.68 8.92
N ASN A 101 10.93 9.28 10.10
CA ASN A 101 11.82 8.82 11.18
C ASN A 101 11.37 7.49 11.78
N ASP A 102 10.06 7.23 11.85
CA ASP A 102 9.54 5.95 12.33
C ASP A 102 9.95 4.80 11.39
N ILE A 103 10.01 5.06 10.09
CA ILE A 103 10.34 4.05 9.06
C ILE A 103 11.80 3.60 9.19
N ALA A 104 12.75 4.54 9.31
CA ALA A 104 14.20 4.26 9.27
C ALA A 104 14.72 3.34 10.40
N GLY A 105 13.92 3.11 11.45
CA GLY A 105 14.28 2.24 12.57
C GLY A 105 13.17 1.27 12.97
N PHE A 106 12.19 1.04 12.10
CA PHE A 106 11.08 0.16 12.45
C PHE A 106 11.52 -1.31 12.53
N HIS A 107 11.00 -2.02 13.53
CA HIS A 107 11.48 -3.37 13.87
C HIS A 107 10.80 -4.50 13.06
N GLU A 108 9.64 -4.22 12.47
CA GLU A 108 8.96 -5.16 11.55
C GLU A 108 9.23 -4.76 10.10
N THR A 109 9.06 -5.72 9.19
CA THR A 109 9.28 -5.49 7.76
C THR A 109 8.27 -4.50 7.20
N LEU A 110 8.75 -3.49 6.47
CA LEU A 110 7.95 -2.50 5.74
C LEU A 110 8.17 -2.71 4.24
N TYR A 111 7.06 -2.75 3.49
CA TYR A 111 7.03 -2.75 2.04
C TYR A 111 6.31 -1.49 1.51
N PRO A 112 6.84 -0.87 0.46
CA PRO A 112 8.11 -1.21 -0.19
C PRO A 112 9.32 -0.90 0.68
N ALA A 113 10.43 -1.61 0.49
CA ALA A 113 11.62 -1.48 1.33
C ALA A 113 12.31 -0.11 1.21
N ASP A 114 12.12 0.56 0.07
CA ASP A 114 12.64 1.89 -0.27
C ASP A 114 11.57 2.99 -0.08
N LEU A 115 10.64 2.80 0.86
CA LEU A 115 9.51 3.73 1.06
C LEU A 115 9.98 5.16 1.38
N VAL A 116 11.08 5.34 2.13
CA VAL A 116 11.60 6.67 2.45
C VAL A 116 12.11 7.36 1.18
N GLU A 117 12.87 6.64 0.36
CA GLU A 117 13.38 7.13 -0.91
C GLU A 117 12.24 7.50 -1.86
N LEU A 118 11.20 6.65 -1.94
CA LEU A 118 10.01 6.93 -2.75
C LEU A 118 9.27 8.18 -2.27
N LEU A 119 9.14 8.34 -0.97
CA LEU A 119 8.52 9.52 -0.37
C LEU A 119 9.38 10.77 -0.61
N ASP A 120 10.71 10.69 -0.52
CA ASP A 120 11.62 11.82 -0.77
C ASP A 120 11.60 12.26 -2.24
N ALA A 121 11.57 11.31 -3.18
CA ALA A 121 11.53 11.58 -4.62
C ALA A 121 10.24 12.26 -5.09
N THR A 122 9.20 12.24 -4.26
CA THR A 122 7.86 12.76 -4.60
C THR A 122 7.49 14.03 -3.84
N GLU A 123 8.36 14.50 -2.95
CA GLU A 123 8.15 15.79 -2.30
C GLU A 123 8.25 16.92 -3.34
N PRO A 124 7.36 17.93 -3.26
CA PRO A 124 7.58 19.14 -4.03
C PRO A 124 8.92 19.75 -3.64
N ALA A 125 9.70 20.19 -4.64
CA ALA A 125 10.95 20.89 -4.41
C ALA A 125 10.69 22.03 -3.43
N LYS A 126 11.44 22.06 -2.32
CA LYS A 126 11.38 23.18 -1.37
C LYS A 126 11.82 24.44 -2.14
N GLY A 127 10.85 25.31 -2.43
CA GLY A 127 11.10 26.63 -3.00
C GLY A 127 11.85 27.55 -2.05
#